data_AF-A0A1V4BTF3-F1
#
_entry.id   AF-A0A1V4BTF3-F1
#
_cell.length_a   1.000
_cell.length_b   1.000
_cell.length_c   1.000
_cell.angle_alpha   90.00
_cell.angle_beta   90.00
_cell.angle_gamma   90.00
#
_symmetry.space_group_name_H-M   'P 1'
#
loop_
_entity.id
_entity.type
_entity.pdbx_description
1 polymer ?
#
loop_
_entity_poly.entity_id
_entity_poly.type
_entity_poly.pdbx_seq_one_letter_code
_entity_poly.pdbx_strand_id
1 'polypeptide(L)'
;MIKIRRYTIPSAAALVVTAGLGLATAPAQAAAMVTYNGCTDTSFCTLTELLAGGSIEVDEDGNGTIEKVFKNWTNYDFSKSPTANTLSDPQGNIRVSATGTYIPGVSGSSTLNYTVVNNALLIAPPLPSGNAISWGATVYFEFDLMSAEYVPIIEQEDKLTGAVVVGPTSGTTSYAAFNNTSLFSDGSSMMTDTMAIEPPETTLMVANTLDLRARRVKSPAASAVVGTSNITSFSQTFTQVVIPEPGTVVGLLVVGGLGLAMKRRQKDS
;
A
#
# COMPACT_ATOMS: atom_id res chain seq x y z
N MET A 1 24.16 -18.84 1.35
CA MET A 1 24.26 -18.24 -0.01
C MET A 1 22.91 -17.60 -0.29
N ILE A 2 22.79 -16.29 -0.05
CA ILE A 2 21.53 -15.55 -0.20
C ILE A 2 21.31 -15.31 -1.69
N LYS A 3 20.21 -15.83 -2.25
CA LYS A 3 19.87 -15.65 -3.67
C LYS A 3 19.12 -14.34 -3.82
N ILE A 4 19.76 -13.36 -4.45
CA ILE A 4 19.11 -12.14 -4.94
C ILE A 4 18.51 -12.46 -6.31
N ARG A 5 17.20 -12.25 -6.51
CA ARG A 5 16.54 -12.37 -7.82
C ARG A 5 15.67 -11.14 -8.07
N ARG A 6 15.98 -10.43 -9.16
CA ARG A 6 15.32 -9.19 -9.59
C ARG A 6 14.11 -9.50 -10.46
N TYR A 7 13.00 -8.77 -10.30
CA TYR A 7 11.81 -8.86 -11.14
C TYR A 7 11.49 -7.51 -11.79
N THR A 8 11.08 -7.53 -13.06
CA THR A 8 10.62 -6.36 -13.82
C THR A 8 9.10 -6.39 -13.89
N ILE A 9 8.42 -5.36 -13.36
CA ILE A 9 6.96 -5.24 -13.46
C ILE A 9 6.63 -4.59 -14.81
N PRO A 10 5.80 -5.17 -15.70
CA PRO A 10 5.39 -4.47 -16.92
C PRO A 10 4.55 -3.23 -16.56
N SER A 11 5.04 -2.05 -16.94
CA SER A 11 4.38 -0.77 -16.70
C SER A 11 3.10 -0.64 -17.55
N ALA A 12 1.98 -0.32 -16.90
CA ALA A 12 0.67 -0.10 -17.55
C ALA A 12 0.55 1.25 -18.28
N ALA A 13 1.67 1.88 -18.67
CA ALA A 13 1.70 3.21 -19.30
C ALA A 13 1.76 3.18 -20.84
N ALA A 14 1.50 2.04 -21.48
CA ALA A 14 1.48 1.94 -22.93
C ALA A 14 0.05 2.01 -23.50
N LEU A 15 -0.65 3.12 -23.27
CA LEU A 15 -1.82 3.44 -24.10
C LEU A 15 -1.74 4.88 -24.64
N VAL A 16 -1.47 4.94 -25.96
CA VAL A 16 -1.77 6.00 -26.92
C VAL A 16 -0.90 7.26 -26.88
N VAL A 17 0.09 7.33 -27.78
CA VAL A 17 0.10 8.34 -28.88
C VAL A 17 0.84 7.74 -30.08
N THR A 18 0.11 7.09 -30.99
CA THR A 18 0.59 6.90 -32.37
C THR A 18 -0.46 7.42 -33.34
N ALA A 19 -0.39 8.71 -33.64
CA ALA A 19 -0.79 9.25 -34.93
C ALA A 19 -0.14 10.63 -35.13
N GLY A 20 0.95 10.67 -35.92
CA GLY A 20 1.37 11.88 -36.62
C GLY A 20 2.65 12.55 -36.15
N LEU A 21 3.76 12.15 -36.80
CA LEU A 21 4.93 12.98 -37.15
C LEU A 21 5.68 13.72 -36.03
N GLY A 22 6.76 13.09 -35.57
CA GLY A 22 7.85 13.73 -34.85
C GLY A 22 8.51 12.75 -33.89
N LEU A 23 9.59 12.08 -34.32
CA LEU A 23 10.40 11.21 -33.45
C LEU A 23 11.10 12.04 -32.36
N ALA A 24 10.39 12.37 -31.29
CA ALA A 24 10.97 12.42 -29.97
C ALA A 24 10.63 11.07 -29.34
N THR A 25 11.55 10.12 -29.43
CA THR A 25 11.50 8.95 -28.56
C THR A 25 11.61 9.48 -27.13
N ALA A 26 10.47 9.65 -26.45
CA ALA A 26 10.47 9.71 -25.00
C ALA A 26 11.27 8.48 -24.52
N PRO A 27 12.22 8.64 -23.57
CA PRO A 27 12.93 7.48 -23.06
C PRO A 27 11.88 6.47 -22.60
N ALA A 28 11.98 5.25 -23.13
CA ALA A 28 11.17 4.14 -22.62
C ALA A 28 11.44 4.08 -21.13
N GLN A 29 10.48 4.51 -20.31
CA GLN A 29 10.61 4.49 -18.87
C GLN A 29 10.87 3.03 -18.50
N ALA A 30 12.06 2.77 -17.94
CA ALA A 30 12.37 1.44 -17.46
C ALA A 30 11.33 1.13 -16.37
N ALA A 31 10.78 -0.07 -16.47
CA ALA A 31 9.65 -0.43 -15.65
C ALA A 31 10.15 -0.72 -14.24
N ALA A 32 9.42 -0.26 -13.23
CA ALA A 32 9.82 -0.40 -11.83
C ALA A 32 10.22 -1.84 -11.51
N MET A 33 11.33 -1.99 -10.80
CA MET A 33 11.84 -3.27 -10.34
C MET A 33 11.64 -3.39 -8.83
N VAL A 34 11.21 -4.57 -8.39
CA VAL A 34 11.02 -4.86 -6.96
C VAL A 34 11.88 -6.05 -6.59
N THR A 35 12.59 -5.91 -5.48
CA THR A 35 13.44 -6.96 -4.91
C THR A 35 12.89 -7.35 -3.53
N TYR A 36 12.66 -8.64 -3.36
CA TYR A 36 12.20 -9.25 -2.11
C TYR A 36 13.37 -9.99 -1.47
N ASN A 37 13.93 -9.41 -0.40
CA ASN A 37 15.11 -9.94 0.28
C ASN A 37 14.68 -10.77 1.51
N GLY A 38 15.27 -11.95 1.66
CA GLY A 38 14.93 -12.85 2.78
C GLY A 38 13.60 -13.59 2.62
N CYS A 39 13.01 -13.57 1.42
CA CYS A 39 11.72 -14.18 1.12
C CYS A 39 11.86 -15.38 0.18
N THR A 40 10.96 -16.36 0.31
CA THR A 40 11.00 -17.59 -0.49
C THR A 40 10.47 -17.36 -1.90
N ASP A 41 9.45 -16.51 -2.05
CA ASP A 41 8.86 -16.14 -3.34
C ASP A 41 9.57 -14.91 -3.93
N THR A 42 9.47 -14.74 -5.25
CA THR A 42 10.05 -13.61 -5.98
C THR A 42 9.04 -12.51 -6.30
N SER A 43 7.77 -12.71 -5.94
CA SER A 43 6.67 -11.78 -6.23
C SER A 43 5.99 -11.19 -4.99
N PHE A 44 6.29 -11.73 -3.81
CA PHE A 44 5.84 -11.23 -2.52
C PHE A 44 6.71 -11.79 -1.39
N CYS A 45 6.60 -11.19 -0.21
CA CYS A 45 7.02 -11.79 1.06
C CYS A 45 5.78 -12.10 1.91
N THR A 46 5.79 -13.19 2.66
CA THR A 46 4.83 -13.32 3.77
C THR A 46 5.22 -12.35 4.89
N LEU A 47 4.23 -11.89 5.68
CA LEU A 47 4.52 -11.04 6.83
C LEU A 47 5.46 -11.75 7.82
N THR A 48 5.36 -13.08 7.95
CA THR A 48 6.31 -13.90 8.73
C THR A 48 7.76 -13.74 8.25
N GLU A 49 8.00 -13.78 6.94
CA GLU A 49 9.36 -13.64 6.38
C GLU A 49 9.91 -12.22 6.60
N LEU A 50 9.05 -11.20 6.49
CA LEU A 50 9.43 -9.81 6.77
C LEU A 50 9.80 -9.63 8.24
N LEU A 51 8.99 -10.15 9.17
CA LEU A 51 9.25 -10.15 10.61
C LEU A 51 10.51 -10.95 10.99
N ALA A 52 10.92 -11.92 10.17
CA ALA A 52 12.16 -12.68 10.33
C ALA A 52 13.41 -11.95 9.78
N GLY A 53 13.28 -10.67 9.42
CA GLY A 53 14.37 -9.84 8.90
C GLY A 53 14.38 -9.67 7.37
N GLY A 54 13.29 -10.06 6.70
CA GLY A 54 13.10 -9.77 5.28
C GLY A 54 12.92 -8.27 5.00
N SER A 55 13.16 -7.86 3.77
CA SER A 55 12.94 -6.49 3.30
C SER A 55 12.43 -6.45 1.87
N ILE A 56 11.81 -5.33 1.52
CA ILE A 56 11.33 -5.05 0.16
C ILE A 56 12.04 -3.79 -0.32
N GLU A 57 12.64 -3.86 -1.49
CA GLU A 57 13.34 -2.75 -2.14
C GLU A 57 12.64 -2.44 -3.47
N VAL A 58 12.39 -1.16 -3.73
CA VAL A 58 11.75 -0.69 -4.95
C VAL A 58 12.68 0.27 -5.68
N ASP A 59 13.01 -0.12 -6.90
CA ASP A 59 13.62 0.69 -7.96
C ASP A 59 12.47 1.21 -8.82
N GLU A 60 12.03 2.45 -8.58
CA GLU A 60 10.80 3.01 -9.15
C GLU A 60 10.96 3.37 -10.63
N ASP A 61 12.18 3.60 -11.09
CA ASP A 61 12.50 4.03 -12.45
C ASP A 61 13.26 2.99 -13.27
N GLY A 62 13.59 1.85 -12.66
CA GLY A 62 14.28 0.72 -13.28
C GLY A 62 15.74 0.98 -13.62
N ASN A 63 16.37 2.01 -13.02
CA ASN A 63 17.74 2.41 -13.36
C ASN A 63 18.82 1.62 -12.61
N GLY A 64 18.43 0.77 -11.65
CA GLY A 64 19.31 0.00 -10.78
C GLY A 64 19.63 0.66 -9.43
N THR A 65 19.12 1.86 -9.18
CA THR A 65 19.09 2.56 -7.89
C THR A 65 17.82 2.17 -7.15
N ILE A 66 17.87 2.19 -5.82
CA ILE A 66 16.73 1.79 -4.99
C ILE A 66 16.18 3.05 -4.34
N GLU A 67 15.02 3.53 -4.77
CA GLU A 67 14.40 4.74 -4.25
C GLU A 67 13.73 4.51 -2.91
N LYS A 68 13.21 3.30 -2.65
CA LYS A 68 12.51 2.98 -1.39
C LYS A 68 12.89 1.61 -0.85
N VAL A 69 13.09 1.57 0.47
CA VAL A 69 13.39 0.34 1.22
C VAL A 69 12.42 0.20 2.39
N PHE A 70 11.71 -0.92 2.45
CA PHE A 70 10.80 -1.31 3.53
C PHE A 70 11.44 -2.42 4.34
N LYS A 71 11.84 -2.15 5.58
CA LYS A 71 12.64 -3.08 6.41
C LYS A 71 12.33 -2.95 7.89
N ASN A 72 13.08 -3.68 8.73
CA ASN A 72 12.96 -3.65 10.19
C ASN A 72 11.52 -3.90 10.66
N TRP A 73 10.85 -4.84 10.01
CA TRP A 73 9.47 -5.19 10.31
C TRP A 73 9.37 -5.77 11.72
N THR A 74 8.42 -5.28 12.49
CA THR A 74 8.17 -5.75 13.86
C THR A 74 6.68 -5.90 14.11
N ASN A 75 6.31 -6.78 15.02
CA ASN A 75 4.94 -6.96 15.48
C ASN A 75 4.91 -6.83 17.00
N TYR A 76 3.83 -6.25 17.53
CA TYR A 76 3.76 -5.96 18.96
C TYR A 76 2.71 -6.80 19.67
N ASP A 77 1.56 -7.05 19.04
CA ASP A 77 0.58 -7.99 19.59
C ASP A 77 -0.47 -8.43 18.57
N PHE A 78 -0.99 -9.64 18.78
CA PHE A 78 -2.20 -10.17 18.12
C PHE A 78 -3.25 -10.38 19.21
N SER A 79 -3.88 -9.28 19.64
CA SER A 79 -4.80 -9.29 20.77
C SER A 79 -6.22 -9.69 20.36
N LYS A 80 -6.94 -10.36 21.28
CA LYS A 80 -8.24 -10.97 21.01
C LYS A 80 -9.17 -10.85 22.20
N SER A 81 -10.47 -10.78 21.92
CA SER A 81 -11.51 -10.83 22.95
C SER A 81 -12.73 -11.61 22.43
N PRO A 82 -13.34 -12.53 23.21
CA PRO A 82 -12.93 -13.07 24.51
C PRO A 82 -12.26 -14.45 24.35
N THR A 83 -10.97 -14.55 24.68
CA THR A 83 -10.26 -15.79 25.10
C THR A 83 -9.93 -16.93 24.11
N ALA A 84 -9.97 -16.77 22.78
CA ALA A 84 -9.38 -17.78 21.86
C ALA A 84 -8.81 -17.20 20.55
N ASN A 85 -7.77 -17.85 20.01
CA ASN A 85 -7.10 -17.52 18.76
C ASN A 85 -7.96 -17.93 17.54
N THR A 86 -8.93 -17.10 17.13
CA THR A 86 -9.80 -17.39 15.95
C THR A 86 -9.07 -17.22 14.61
N LEU A 87 -8.26 -16.17 14.50
CA LEU A 87 -7.34 -16.00 13.36
C LEU A 87 -6.24 -17.05 13.42
N SER A 88 -6.28 -18.03 12.53
CA SER A 88 -5.24 -19.05 12.40
C SER A 88 -4.08 -18.49 11.59
N ASP A 89 -2.93 -18.30 12.23
CA ASP A 89 -1.68 -17.86 11.58
C ASP A 89 -1.84 -16.69 10.59
N PRO A 90 -2.29 -15.51 11.04
CA PRO A 90 -2.43 -14.36 10.16
C PRO A 90 -1.10 -13.93 9.52
N GLN A 91 0.02 -14.06 10.24
CA GLN A 91 1.34 -13.64 9.74
C GLN A 91 1.84 -14.51 8.58
N GLY A 92 1.63 -15.83 8.62
CA GLY A 92 1.99 -16.73 7.51
C GLY A 92 1.10 -16.56 6.28
N ASN A 93 -0.08 -15.96 6.45
CA ASN A 93 -1.11 -15.85 5.40
C ASN A 93 -1.36 -14.43 4.91
N ILE A 94 -0.64 -13.43 5.42
CA ILE A 94 -0.59 -12.08 4.82
C ILE A 94 0.62 -12.05 3.89
N ARG A 95 0.38 -11.85 2.60
CA ARG A 95 1.40 -11.66 1.56
C ARG A 95 1.53 -10.19 1.23
N VAL A 96 2.75 -9.68 1.24
CA VAL A 96 3.11 -8.30 0.96
C VAL A 96 3.87 -8.27 -0.36
N SER A 97 3.31 -7.61 -1.36
CA SER A 97 3.99 -7.27 -2.61
C SER A 97 4.15 -5.77 -2.72
N ALA A 98 5.02 -5.31 -3.61
CA ALA A 98 5.18 -3.89 -3.90
C ALA A 98 5.06 -3.59 -5.39
N THR A 99 4.74 -2.33 -5.68
CA THR A 99 4.79 -1.72 -7.01
C THR A 99 5.42 -0.35 -6.90
N GLY A 100 6.09 0.11 -7.95
CA GLY A 100 6.66 1.45 -8.04
C GLY A 100 6.20 2.18 -9.29
N THR A 101 6.11 3.50 -9.20
CA THR A 101 5.92 4.40 -10.33
C THR A 101 6.83 5.59 -10.18
N TYR A 102 7.48 6.00 -11.27
CA TYR A 102 8.33 7.19 -11.29
C TYR A 102 7.94 8.15 -12.42
N ILE A 103 7.82 9.43 -12.06
CA ILE A 103 7.67 10.54 -12.99
C ILE A 103 8.94 11.40 -12.89
N PRO A 104 9.83 11.35 -13.91
CA PRO A 104 11.11 12.07 -13.89
C PRO A 104 10.96 13.55 -13.54
N GLY A 105 11.68 14.00 -12.52
CA GLY A 105 11.70 15.40 -12.08
C GLY A 105 10.41 15.90 -11.41
N VAL A 106 9.49 14.99 -11.06
CA VAL A 106 8.20 15.32 -10.43
C VAL A 106 8.01 14.52 -9.15
N SER A 107 7.90 13.20 -9.24
CA SER A 107 7.54 12.36 -8.10
C SER A 107 7.88 10.89 -8.31
N GLY A 108 8.10 10.21 -7.20
CA GLY A 108 8.27 8.76 -7.12
C GLY A 108 7.31 8.18 -6.07
N SER A 109 6.61 7.10 -6.39
CA SER A 109 5.64 6.49 -5.50
C SER A 109 5.76 4.97 -5.47
N SER A 110 5.72 4.39 -4.27
CA SER A 110 5.68 2.94 -4.08
C SER A 110 4.47 2.55 -3.26
N THR A 111 3.80 1.48 -3.70
CA THR A 111 2.65 0.91 -3.00
C THR A 111 3.00 -0.47 -2.47
N LEU A 112 2.80 -0.68 -1.17
CA LEU A 112 2.72 -2.01 -0.57
C LEU A 112 1.29 -2.53 -0.70
N ASN A 113 1.15 -3.71 -1.29
CA ASN A 113 -0.12 -4.41 -1.46
C ASN A 113 -0.14 -5.64 -0.56
N TYR A 114 -1.12 -5.69 0.34
CA TYR A 114 -1.30 -6.78 1.28
C TYR A 114 -2.46 -7.65 0.82
N THR A 115 -2.19 -8.93 0.58
CA THR A 115 -3.19 -9.94 0.21
C THR A 115 -3.28 -10.97 1.32
N VAL A 116 -4.48 -11.17 1.83
CA VAL A 116 -4.77 -12.15 2.89
C VAL A 116 -5.30 -13.41 2.24
N VAL A 117 -4.61 -14.53 2.45
CA VAL A 117 -5.03 -15.84 1.94
C VAL A 117 -5.69 -16.68 3.04
N ASN A 118 -6.39 -17.75 2.64
CA ASN A 118 -6.98 -18.73 3.54
C ASN A 118 -7.95 -18.17 4.59
N ASN A 119 -8.54 -16.98 4.34
CA ASN A 119 -9.39 -16.27 5.31
C ASN A 119 -8.70 -16.07 6.66
N ALA A 120 -7.38 -15.84 6.66
CA ALA A 120 -6.61 -15.72 7.90
C ALA A 120 -6.96 -14.49 8.74
N LEU A 121 -7.64 -13.50 8.15
CA LEU A 121 -8.28 -12.37 8.84
C LEU A 121 -9.81 -12.45 8.82
N LEU A 122 -10.38 -13.65 8.95
CA LEU A 122 -11.82 -13.85 9.16
C LEU A 122 -12.12 -14.07 10.63
N ILE A 123 -13.04 -13.28 11.17
CA ILE A 123 -13.64 -13.52 12.47
C ILE A 123 -15.13 -13.82 12.34
N ALA A 124 -15.53 -14.86 13.06
CA ALA A 124 -16.92 -15.29 13.19
C ALA A 124 -17.18 -15.80 14.62
N PRO A 125 -18.28 -15.37 15.26
CA PRO A 125 -18.79 -15.97 16.48
C PRO A 125 -19.07 -17.48 16.30
N PRO A 126 -18.78 -18.35 17.29
CA PRO A 126 -19.17 -19.76 17.24
C PRO A 126 -20.70 -19.95 17.21
N LEU A 127 -21.15 -20.97 16.47
CA LEU A 127 -22.53 -21.50 16.44
C LEU A 127 -22.71 -22.60 17.52
N PRO A 128 -23.91 -22.83 18.07
CA PRO A 128 -24.65 -21.99 19.00
C PRO A 128 -24.30 -22.27 20.48
N SER A 129 -24.01 -21.22 21.26
CA SER A 129 -24.45 -21.16 22.67
C SER A 129 -24.40 -19.72 23.19
N GLY A 130 -25.48 -19.29 23.87
CA GLY A 130 -25.49 -18.06 24.68
C GLY A 130 -26.12 -16.80 24.05
N ASN A 131 -26.08 -15.71 24.83
CA ASN A 131 -26.65 -14.39 24.53
C ASN A 131 -25.89 -13.65 23.40
N ALA A 132 -26.17 -12.36 23.20
CA ALA A 132 -25.39 -11.52 22.30
C ALA A 132 -23.93 -11.47 22.76
N ILE A 133 -23.00 -11.77 21.85
CA ILE A 133 -21.56 -11.79 22.15
C ILE A 133 -20.83 -11.11 20.99
N SER A 134 -19.76 -10.39 21.31
CA SER A 134 -18.87 -9.73 20.36
C SER A 134 -17.53 -10.45 20.37
N TRP A 135 -16.95 -10.65 19.18
CA TRP A 135 -15.57 -11.09 19.00
C TRP A 135 -14.79 -9.95 18.34
N GLY A 136 -13.62 -9.69 18.89
CA GLY A 136 -12.67 -8.72 18.37
C GLY A 136 -11.32 -9.37 18.12
N ALA A 137 -10.64 -8.94 17.07
CA ALA A 137 -9.25 -9.26 16.82
C ALA A 137 -8.53 -8.01 16.31
N THR A 138 -7.38 -7.71 16.90
CA THR A 138 -6.52 -6.60 16.48
C THR A 138 -5.15 -7.15 16.10
N VAL A 139 -4.64 -6.71 14.95
CA VAL A 139 -3.31 -7.04 14.47
C VAL A 139 -2.50 -5.75 14.38
N TYR A 140 -1.35 -5.73 15.04
CA TYR A 140 -0.45 -4.59 15.01
C TYR A 140 0.93 -4.97 14.48
N PHE A 141 1.42 -4.24 13.48
CA PHE A 141 2.76 -4.39 12.94
C PHE A 141 3.32 -3.05 12.46
N GLU A 142 4.63 -2.93 12.45
CA GLU A 142 5.36 -1.74 12.04
C GLU A 142 6.50 -2.11 11.08
N PHE A 143 6.97 -1.13 10.33
CA PHE A 143 8.21 -1.22 9.55
C PHE A 143 8.83 0.16 9.37
N ASP A 144 10.12 0.17 9.04
CA ASP A 144 10.84 1.36 8.61
C ASP A 144 10.76 1.49 7.09
N LEU A 145 10.31 2.64 6.61
CA LEU A 145 10.44 3.07 5.22
C LEU A 145 11.62 4.04 5.13
N MET A 146 12.57 3.76 4.24
CA MET A 146 13.64 4.67 3.89
C MET A 146 13.55 5.09 2.42
N SER A 147 13.70 6.39 2.19
CA SER A 147 13.86 7.01 0.87
C SER A 147 15.34 7.22 0.54
N ALA A 148 15.72 6.97 -0.71
CA ALA A 148 17.07 7.29 -1.18
C ALA A 148 17.24 8.77 -1.59
N GLU A 149 18.49 9.15 -1.79
CA GLU A 149 18.90 10.47 -2.32
C GLU A 149 18.38 11.69 -1.53
N TYR A 150 17.99 11.50 -0.27
CA TYR A 150 17.37 12.53 0.57
C TYR A 150 16.07 13.11 -0.02
N VAL A 151 15.39 12.38 -0.90
CA VAL A 151 14.08 12.82 -1.43
C VAL A 151 13.04 12.63 -0.32
N PRO A 152 12.37 13.69 0.15
CA PRO A 152 11.45 13.57 1.27
C PRO A 152 10.20 12.79 0.85
N ILE A 153 9.73 11.95 1.76
CA ILE A 153 8.40 11.34 1.69
C ILE A 153 7.42 12.41 2.15
N ILE A 154 6.41 12.69 1.33
CA ILE A 154 5.48 13.80 1.55
C ILE A 154 4.05 13.34 1.86
N GLU A 155 3.75 12.07 1.58
CA GLU A 155 2.39 11.55 1.72
C GLU A 155 2.39 10.03 1.91
N GLN A 156 1.49 9.58 2.77
CA GLN A 156 1.08 8.19 2.92
C GLN A 156 -0.43 8.09 2.65
N GLU A 157 -0.84 7.15 1.79
CA GLU A 157 -2.24 6.80 1.54
C GLU A 157 -2.50 5.36 1.99
N ASP A 158 -3.38 5.17 2.96
CA ASP A 158 -3.82 3.87 3.46
C ASP A 158 -5.21 3.54 2.93
N LYS A 159 -5.37 2.33 2.41
CA LYS A 159 -6.62 1.90 1.80
C LYS A 159 -6.96 0.47 2.16
N LEU A 160 -8.18 0.28 2.65
CA LEU A 160 -8.80 -1.04 2.66
C LEU A 160 -9.25 -1.32 1.21
N THR A 161 -8.71 -2.36 0.57
CA THR A 161 -8.98 -2.66 -0.85
C THR A 161 -9.90 -3.86 -1.04
N GLY A 162 -10.04 -4.70 -0.02
CA GLY A 162 -10.95 -5.83 -0.01
C GLY A 162 -11.32 -6.21 1.42
N ALA A 163 -12.60 -6.05 1.76
CA ALA A 163 -13.17 -6.49 3.02
C ALA A 163 -14.64 -6.85 2.83
N VAL A 164 -15.13 -7.77 3.67
CA VAL A 164 -16.53 -8.20 3.69
C VAL A 164 -16.98 -8.22 5.14
N VAL A 165 -18.06 -7.50 5.42
CA VAL A 165 -18.68 -7.46 6.74
C VAL A 165 -20.16 -7.78 6.58
N VAL A 166 -20.63 -8.76 7.34
CA VAL A 166 -22.04 -9.19 7.32
C VAL A 166 -22.59 -9.02 8.72
N GLY A 167 -23.68 -8.25 8.87
CA GLY A 167 -24.53 -8.15 10.07
C GLY A 167 -23.85 -7.98 11.44
N PRO A 168 -24.63 -7.94 12.54
CA PRO A 168 -25.93 -7.29 12.65
C PRO A 168 -25.82 -5.78 12.37
N THR A 169 -26.84 -5.21 11.71
CA THR A 169 -26.86 -3.80 11.26
C THR A 169 -27.46 -2.82 12.28
N SER A 170 -27.78 -3.29 13.50
CA SER A 170 -28.36 -2.46 14.56
C SER A 170 -27.66 -2.64 15.91
N GLY A 171 -27.66 -1.57 16.70
CA GLY A 171 -26.80 -1.46 17.89
C GLY A 171 -25.33 -1.33 17.47
N THR A 172 -24.40 -1.88 18.27
CA THR A 172 -22.99 -1.98 17.86
C THR A 172 -22.83 -2.93 16.67
N THR A 173 -22.38 -2.42 15.53
CA THR A 173 -22.24 -3.18 14.28
C THR A 173 -20.94 -3.98 14.24
N SER A 174 -20.89 -4.98 13.36
CA SER A 174 -19.61 -5.60 12.96
C SER A 174 -18.86 -4.64 12.05
N TYR A 175 -17.52 -4.72 12.04
CA TYR A 175 -16.69 -3.92 11.16
C TYR A 175 -15.36 -4.60 10.84
N ALA A 176 -14.73 -4.13 9.78
CA ALA A 176 -13.34 -4.36 9.42
C ALA A 176 -12.67 -3.00 9.24
N ALA A 177 -11.48 -2.83 9.80
CA ALA A 177 -10.72 -1.59 9.69
C ALA A 177 -9.24 -1.86 9.42
N PHE A 178 -8.65 -0.95 8.66
CA PHE A 178 -7.21 -0.81 8.45
C PHE A 178 -6.86 0.65 8.69
N ASN A 179 -6.06 0.92 9.72
CA ASN A 179 -5.80 2.26 10.24
C ASN A 179 -7.13 3.02 10.41
N ASN A 180 -7.28 4.21 9.84
CA ASN A 180 -8.52 4.99 9.94
C ASN A 180 -9.58 4.63 8.88
N THR A 181 -9.28 3.69 7.99
CA THR A 181 -10.24 3.20 6.99
C THR A 181 -11.10 2.08 7.58
N SER A 182 -12.43 2.19 7.49
CA SER A 182 -13.35 1.18 8.02
C SER A 182 -14.48 0.82 7.06
N LEU A 183 -14.98 -0.41 7.20
CA LEU A 183 -16.18 -0.94 6.57
C LEU A 183 -17.11 -1.48 7.66
N PHE A 184 -18.33 -0.97 7.75
CA PHE A 184 -19.35 -1.42 8.70
C PHE A 184 -20.43 -2.26 8.02
N SER A 185 -21.09 -3.13 8.80
CA SER A 185 -22.17 -3.98 8.29
C SER A 185 -23.44 -3.25 7.84
N ASP A 186 -23.61 -1.98 8.23
CA ASP A 186 -24.80 -1.16 7.93
C ASP A 186 -24.76 -0.47 6.56
N GLY A 187 -23.70 -0.69 5.78
CA GLY A 187 -23.60 -0.22 4.40
C GLY A 187 -22.78 1.06 4.21
N SER A 188 -22.01 1.50 5.21
CA SER A 188 -20.95 2.50 4.99
C SER A 188 -19.94 2.00 3.94
N SER A 189 -19.56 2.84 2.98
CA SER A 189 -18.51 2.50 2.00
C SER A 189 -17.11 2.58 2.60
N MET A 190 -16.19 1.79 2.03
CA MET A 190 -14.76 1.86 2.34
C MET A 190 -14.23 3.27 2.06
N MET A 191 -13.48 3.82 3.01
CA MET A 191 -12.79 5.11 2.86
C MET A 191 -11.32 4.90 2.49
N THR A 192 -10.61 5.99 2.23
CA THR A 192 -9.16 6.04 2.12
C THR A 192 -8.69 7.03 3.18
N ASP A 193 -7.59 6.72 3.86
CA ASP A 193 -6.93 7.66 4.76
C ASP A 193 -5.66 8.19 4.11
N THR A 194 -5.46 9.51 4.15
CA THR A 194 -4.30 10.16 3.55
C THR A 194 -3.65 11.07 4.57
N MET A 195 -2.36 10.86 4.81
CA MET A 195 -1.55 11.63 5.73
C MET A 195 -0.49 12.40 4.97
N ALA A 196 -0.52 13.73 5.09
CA ALA A 196 0.59 14.57 4.64
C ALA A 196 1.74 14.48 5.65
N ILE A 197 2.96 14.37 5.13
CA ILE A 197 4.19 14.26 5.91
C ILE A 197 5.01 15.52 5.60
N GLU A 198 5.34 16.28 6.65
CA GLU A 198 6.11 17.50 6.47
C GLU A 198 7.57 17.16 6.11
N PRO A 199 8.14 17.77 5.05
CA PRO A 199 9.56 17.64 4.76
C PRO A 199 10.43 18.13 5.94
N PRO A 200 11.65 17.60 6.14
CA PRO A 200 12.46 16.81 5.20
C PRO A 200 12.52 15.31 5.55
N GLU A 201 11.41 14.70 5.97
CA GLU A 201 11.43 13.30 6.41
C GLU A 201 11.79 12.33 5.27
N THR A 202 12.87 11.58 5.46
CA THR A 202 13.39 10.59 4.49
C THR A 202 13.39 9.18 5.07
N THR A 203 13.11 9.05 6.36
CA THR A 203 12.91 7.76 7.04
C THR A 203 11.67 7.88 7.90
N LEU A 204 10.76 6.91 7.79
CA LEU A 204 9.51 6.88 8.54
C LEU A 204 9.37 5.53 9.22
N MET A 205 8.99 5.55 10.49
CA MET A 205 8.44 4.38 11.15
C MET A 205 6.94 4.36 10.88
N VAL A 206 6.47 3.36 10.14
CA VAL A 206 5.06 3.22 9.75
C VAL A 206 4.40 2.20 10.66
N ALA A 207 3.42 2.64 11.45
CA ALA A 207 2.63 1.78 12.33
C ALA A 207 1.28 1.43 11.70
N ASN A 208 0.93 0.15 11.74
CA ASN A 208 -0.27 -0.39 11.11
C ASN A 208 -1.15 -1.11 12.11
N THR A 209 -2.45 -0.84 12.04
CA THR A 209 -3.47 -1.51 12.84
C THR A 209 -4.56 -2.08 11.94
N LEU A 210 -4.78 -3.39 12.02
CA LEU A 210 -6.00 -4.02 11.50
C LEU A 210 -6.91 -4.31 12.68
N ASP A 211 -8.15 -3.87 12.60
CA ASP A 211 -9.14 -4.10 13.66
C ASP A 211 -10.39 -4.74 13.07
N LEU A 212 -10.74 -5.90 13.60
CA LEU A 212 -11.89 -6.66 13.15
C LEU A 212 -12.83 -6.87 14.32
N ARG A 213 -14.12 -6.61 14.07
CA ARG A 213 -15.19 -6.95 15.00
C ARG A 213 -16.31 -7.71 14.31
N ALA A 214 -16.70 -8.81 14.93
CA ALA A 214 -17.85 -9.61 14.53
C ALA A 214 -18.80 -9.78 15.71
N ARG A 215 -20.09 -9.62 15.48
CA ARG A 215 -21.09 -9.65 16.55
C ARG A 215 -22.20 -10.63 16.26
N ARG A 216 -22.69 -11.29 17.30
CA ARG A 216 -23.92 -12.07 17.26
C ARG A 216 -25.00 -11.38 18.09
N VAL A 217 -26.21 -11.27 17.57
CA VAL A 217 -27.38 -10.77 18.31
C VAL A 217 -28.44 -11.86 18.38
N LYS A 218 -28.93 -12.12 19.59
CA LYS A 218 -30.08 -12.98 19.82
C LYS A 218 -31.34 -12.21 19.43
N SER A 219 -32.01 -12.62 18.35
CA SER A 219 -33.32 -12.08 18.00
C SER A 219 -34.41 -12.87 18.73
N PRO A 220 -35.41 -12.23 19.35
CA PRO A 220 -36.56 -12.91 19.95
C PRO A 220 -37.46 -13.63 18.92
N ALA A 221 -37.36 -13.31 17.64
CA ALA A 221 -38.30 -13.76 16.60
C ALA A 221 -37.67 -14.59 15.46
N ALA A 222 -36.35 -14.81 15.44
CA ALA A 222 -35.67 -15.56 14.38
C ALA A 222 -34.34 -16.16 14.88
N SER A 223 -33.88 -17.20 14.20
CA SER A 223 -32.53 -17.77 14.31
C SER A 223 -31.47 -16.69 14.53
N ALA A 224 -30.53 -16.91 15.46
CA ALA A 224 -29.51 -15.93 15.82
C ALA A 224 -28.86 -15.30 14.57
N VAL A 225 -28.80 -13.96 14.51
CA VAL A 225 -28.08 -13.26 13.44
C VAL A 225 -26.60 -13.26 13.84
N VAL A 226 -25.81 -14.05 13.10
CA VAL A 226 -24.36 -14.13 13.26
C VAL A 226 -23.73 -13.17 12.27
N GLY A 227 -23.04 -12.16 12.79
CA GLY A 227 -22.22 -11.28 11.99
C GLY A 227 -20.80 -11.81 11.81
N THR A 228 -20.18 -11.48 10.68
CA THR A 228 -18.80 -11.82 10.34
C THR A 228 -18.06 -10.59 9.84
N SER A 229 -16.74 -10.61 9.98
CA SER A 229 -15.84 -9.60 9.42
C SER A 229 -14.62 -10.28 8.85
N ASN A 230 -14.27 -9.92 7.62
CA ASN A 230 -13.15 -10.49 6.88
C ASN A 230 -12.40 -9.40 6.12
N ILE A 231 -11.07 -9.37 6.25
CA ILE A 231 -10.20 -8.54 5.41
C ILE A 231 -9.48 -9.46 4.44
N THR A 232 -9.61 -9.19 3.15
CA THR A 232 -8.95 -9.95 2.08
C THR A 232 -7.79 -9.21 1.46
N SER A 233 -7.82 -7.87 1.46
CA SER A 233 -6.70 -7.06 0.98
C SER A 233 -6.75 -5.62 1.49
N PHE A 234 -5.57 -5.02 1.59
CA PHE A 234 -5.36 -3.61 1.92
C PHE A 234 -4.05 -3.12 1.29
N SER A 235 -3.82 -1.81 1.21
CA SER A 235 -2.63 -1.24 0.59
C SER A 235 -2.18 0.05 1.26
N GLN A 236 -0.89 0.36 1.13
CA GLN A 236 -0.29 1.62 1.57
C GLN A 236 0.57 2.19 0.46
N THR A 237 0.33 3.43 0.07
CA THR A 237 1.11 4.13 -0.97
C THR A 237 1.91 5.25 -0.33
N PHE A 238 3.19 5.33 -0.66
CA PHE A 238 4.11 6.35 -0.16
C PHE A 238 4.61 7.19 -1.32
N THR A 239 4.32 8.49 -1.27
CA THR A 239 4.69 9.43 -2.34
C THR A 239 5.84 10.32 -1.91
N GLN A 240 6.78 10.51 -2.82
CA GLN A 240 7.89 11.45 -2.71
C GLN A 240 7.74 12.52 -3.79
N VAL A 241 8.21 13.73 -3.50
CA VAL A 241 8.33 14.79 -4.50
C VAL A 241 9.80 15.09 -4.71
N VAL A 242 10.23 14.97 -5.96
CA VAL A 242 11.56 15.41 -6.38
C VAL A 242 11.49 16.92 -6.49
N ILE A 243 12.16 17.64 -5.60
CA ILE A 243 12.35 19.08 -5.77
C ILE A 243 13.25 19.25 -7.00
N PRO A 244 12.79 19.89 -8.09
CA PRO A 244 13.65 20.07 -9.24
C PRO A 244 14.86 20.89 -8.81
N GLU A 245 16.05 20.38 -9.10
CA GLU A 245 17.27 21.16 -8.88
C GLU A 245 17.11 22.54 -9.57
N PRO A 246 17.51 23.65 -8.92
CA PRO A 246 17.35 24.99 -9.48
C PRO A 246 17.89 25.12 -10.92
N GLY A 247 18.88 24.32 -11.30
CA GLY A 247 19.46 24.28 -12.65
C GLY A 247 18.53 23.75 -13.75
N THR A 248 17.63 22.81 -13.44
CA THR A 248 16.71 22.19 -14.42
C THR A 248 15.61 23.17 -14.86
N VAL A 249 15.17 24.04 -13.96
CA VAL A 249 14.20 25.11 -14.25
C VAL A 249 14.83 26.18 -15.16
N VAL A 250 16.12 26.48 -14.99
CA VAL A 250 16.85 27.42 -15.85
C VAL A 250 17.06 26.84 -17.25
N GLY A 251 17.34 25.54 -17.38
CA GLY A 251 17.46 24.86 -18.68
C GLY A 251 16.18 24.94 -19.52
N LEU A 252 15.01 24.74 -18.91
CA LEU A 252 13.72 24.88 -19.60
C LEU A 252 13.45 26.33 -20.06
N LEU A 253 13.83 27.31 -19.24
CA LEU A 253 13.66 28.73 -19.56
C LEU A 253 14.60 29.19 -20.68
N VAL A 254 15.82 28.67 -20.73
CA VAL A 254 16.81 28.99 -21.77
C VAL A 254 16.42 28.38 -23.13
N VAL A 255 15.90 27.15 -23.16
CA VAL A 255 15.39 26.52 -24.40
C VAL A 255 14.11 27.23 -24.88
N GLY A 256 13.21 27.62 -23.97
CA GLY A 256 12.05 28.45 -24.30
C GLY A 256 12.43 29.85 -24.80
N GLY A 257 13.46 30.46 -24.23
CA GLY A 257 14.00 31.77 -24.63
C GLY A 257 14.69 31.76 -25.99
N LEU A 258 15.47 30.72 -26.30
CA LEU A 258 16.11 30.57 -27.62
C LEU A 258 15.10 30.29 -28.74
N GLY A 259 14.04 29.51 -28.46
CA GLY A 259 12.97 29.24 -29.43
C GLY A 259 12.18 30.50 -29.83
N LEU A 260 11.96 31.41 -28.87
CA LEU A 260 11.31 32.70 -29.12
C LEU A 260 12.22 33.70 -29.86
N ALA A 261 13.54 33.67 -29.61
CA ALA A 261 14.49 34.53 -30.32
C ALA A 261 14.72 34.10 -31.77
N MET A 262 14.80 32.79 -32.05
CA MET A 262 14.96 32.28 -33.43
C MET A 262 13.70 32.50 -34.29
N LYS A 263 12.50 32.44 -33.69
CA LYS A 263 11.24 32.69 -34.42
C LYS A 263 11.02 34.17 -34.78
N ARG A 264 11.70 35.11 -34.09
CA ARG A 264 11.71 36.53 -34.50
C ARG A 264 12.66 36.81 -35.67
N ARG A 265 13.76 36.06 -35.83
CA ARG A 265 14.68 36.24 -36.97
C ARG A 265 14.16 35.69 -38.30
N GLN A 266 13.22 34.75 -38.30
CA GLN A 266 12.61 34.22 -39.54
C GLN A 266 11.50 35.09 -40.11
N LYS A 267 11.05 36.14 -39.40
CA LYS A 267 9.98 37.03 -39.90
C LYS A 267 10.52 38.26 -40.66
N ASP A 268 11.83 38.48 -40.62
CA ASP A 268 12.51 39.64 -41.22
C ASP A 268 13.51 39.23 -42.32
N SER A 269 13.25 38.12 -43.05
CA SER A 269 13.97 37.76 -44.28
C SER A 269 13.01 37.32 -45.37
#